data_AF-A0A2V8CRY2-F1
#
_entry.id   AF-A0A2V8CRY2-F1
#
_cell.length_a   1.000
_cell.length_b   1.000
_cell.length_c   1.000
_cell.angle_alpha   90.00
_cell.angle_beta   90.00
_cell.angle_gamma   90.00
#
_symmetry.space_group_name_H-M   'P 1'
#
loop_
_entity.id
_entity.type
_entity.pdbx_description
1 polymer ?
#
loop_
_entity_poly.entity_id
_entity_poly.type
_entity_poly.pdbx_seq_one_letter_code
_entity_poly.pdbx_strand_id
1 'polypeptide(L)'
;MEFIANGSPLVVSRAIEEYARGQGHVAAIVVPWESDATALSMAVTAVKSDGWAIEHTNLGTIHLVDAGAERTAVQIAAEPPNHPEQEQLAAVFERFVRQIQSRFHVEP
;
A
#
# COMPACT_ATOMS: atom_id res chain seq x y z
N MET A 1 -3.48 -10.64 0.73
CA MET A 1 -2.07 -11.04 0.49
C MET A 1 -1.33 -10.85 1.80
N GLU A 2 -0.44 -11.76 2.18
CA GLU A 2 0.34 -11.65 3.43
C GLU A 2 1.79 -12.06 3.21
N PHE A 3 2.74 -11.31 3.77
CA PHE A 3 4.18 -11.65 3.73
C PHE A 3 4.96 -10.99 4.88
N ILE A 4 6.20 -11.42 5.09
CA ILE A 4 7.12 -10.82 6.08
C ILE A 4 8.11 -9.88 5.39
N ALA A 5 8.34 -8.71 6.00
CA ALA A 5 9.36 -7.74 5.62
C ALA A 5 10.36 -7.51 6.77
N ASN A 6 11.58 -7.09 6.42
CA ASN A 6 12.58 -6.64 7.40
C ASN A 6 12.33 -5.18 7.82
N GLY A 7 12.59 -4.90 9.08
CA GLY A 7 12.40 -3.61 9.75
C GLY A 7 11.11 -3.55 10.57
N SER A 8 11.05 -2.57 11.47
CA SER A 8 9.83 -2.24 12.22
C SER A 8 8.71 -1.70 11.31
N PRO A 9 7.44 -1.71 11.76
CA PRO A 9 6.32 -1.22 10.96
C PRO A 9 6.50 0.20 10.41
N LEU A 10 7.13 1.09 11.19
CA LEU A 10 7.43 2.46 10.77
C LEU A 10 8.50 2.54 9.67
N VAL A 11 9.49 1.65 9.70
CA VAL A 11 10.53 1.60 8.66
C VAL A 11 9.93 1.06 7.37
N VAL A 12 9.13 0.00 7.46
CA VAL A 12 8.46 -0.61 6.30
C VAL A 12 7.45 0.36 5.68
N SER A 13 6.65 1.06 6.48
CA SER A 13 5.68 2.04 5.97
C SER A 13 6.35 3.16 5.18
N ARG A 14 7.41 3.76 5.73
CA ARG A 14 8.17 4.83 5.05
C ARG A 14 8.78 4.33 3.74
N ALA A 15 9.35 3.13 3.72
CA ALA A 15 9.92 2.56 2.52
C ALA A 15 8.86 2.30 1.43
N ILE A 16 7.65 1.88 1.81
CA ILE A 16 6.52 1.72 0.90
C ILE A 16 6.05 3.08 0.36
N GLU A 17 5.91 4.10 1.22
CA GLU A 17 5.55 5.46 0.80
C GLU A 17 6.56 6.07 -0.17
N GLU A 18 7.85 5.98 0.15
CA GLU A 18 8.95 6.48 -0.69
C GLU A 18 8.96 5.77 -2.05
N TYR A 19 8.75 4.45 -2.06
CA TYR A 19 8.65 3.68 -3.29
C TYR A 19 7.46 4.14 -4.14
N ALA A 20 6.28 4.33 -3.55
CA ALA A 20 5.09 4.79 -4.25
C ALA A 20 5.28 6.20 -4.85
N ARG A 21 5.92 7.12 -4.11
CA ARG A 21 6.25 8.47 -4.59
C ARG A 21 7.26 8.45 -5.75
N GLY A 22 8.24 7.55 -5.72
CA GLY A 22 9.30 7.46 -6.73
C GLY A 22 8.89 6.90 -8.09
N GLN A 23 7.72 6.26 -8.21
CA GLN A 23 7.28 5.65 -9.48
C GLN A 23 6.74 6.65 -10.52
N GLY A 24 6.60 7.95 -10.21
CA GLY A 24 6.34 9.03 -11.18
C GLY A 24 4.99 9.03 -11.91
N HIS A 25 4.31 7.89 -11.95
CA HIS A 25 2.98 7.66 -12.51
C HIS A 25 2.11 7.09 -11.38
N VAL A 26 1.72 7.95 -10.45
CA VAL A 26 1.07 7.52 -9.21
C VAL A 26 -0.39 7.15 -9.49
N ALA A 27 -0.59 5.92 -9.93
CA ALA A 27 -1.91 5.30 -9.92
C ALA A 27 -2.28 4.77 -8.51
N ALA A 28 -1.43 4.99 -7.49
CA ALA A 28 -1.62 4.58 -6.10
C ALA A 28 -0.80 5.45 -5.12
N ILE A 29 -1.44 6.33 -4.34
CA ILE A 29 -0.89 7.05 -3.18
C ILE A 29 -1.13 6.22 -1.92
N VAL A 30 -0.12 6.17 -1.06
CA VAL A 30 -0.21 5.55 0.26
C VAL A 30 -0.40 6.64 1.33
N VAL A 31 -1.46 6.54 2.12
CA VAL A 31 -1.77 7.50 3.20
C VAL A 31 -1.84 6.75 4.53
N PRO A 32 -1.01 7.10 5.54
CA PRO A 32 -1.15 6.54 6.88
C PRO A 32 -2.41 7.13 7.53
N TRP A 33 -3.22 6.30 8.16
CA TRP A 33 -4.45 6.79 8.80
C TRP A 33 -4.75 6.19 10.18
N GLU A 34 -4.06 5.11 10.56
CA GLU A 34 -4.12 4.56 11.91
C GLU A 34 -2.74 3.98 12.29
N SER A 35 -2.25 4.32 13.48
CA SER A 35 -0.99 3.77 13.99
C SER A 35 -1.03 3.68 15.51
N ASP A 36 -0.60 2.55 16.05
CA ASP A 36 -0.24 2.37 17.46
C ASP A 36 1.23 1.97 17.60
N ALA A 37 1.65 1.54 18.79
CA ALA A 37 3.04 1.17 19.07
C ALA A 37 3.52 -0.07 18.30
N THR A 38 2.60 -0.91 17.85
CA THR A 38 2.85 -2.24 17.26
C THR A 38 2.24 -2.43 15.88
N ALA A 39 1.31 -1.57 15.47
CA ALA A 39 0.60 -1.67 14.21
C ALA A 39 0.50 -0.34 13.48
N LEU A 40 0.50 -0.39 12.14
CA LEU A 40 0.29 0.76 11.27
C LEU A 40 -0.58 0.35 10.08
N SER A 41 -1.64 1.11 9.82
CA SER A 41 -2.54 0.94 8.67
C SER A 41 -2.36 2.08 7.67
N MET A 42 -2.28 1.71 6.39
CA MET A 42 -2.16 2.63 5.27
C MET A 42 -3.24 2.36 4.23
N ALA A 43 -3.89 3.41 3.74
CA ALA A 43 -4.79 3.32 2.60
C ALA A 43 -4.01 3.48 1.29
N VAL A 44 -4.37 2.68 0.28
CA VAL A 44 -3.81 2.75 -1.08
C VAL A 44 -4.87 3.36 -1.98
N THR A 45 -4.60 4.53 -2.54
CA THR A 45 -5.59 5.34 -3.28
C THR A 45 -5.14 5.63 -4.70
N ALA A 46 -5.93 5.29 -5.71
CA ALA A 46 -5.68 5.82 -7.05
C ALA A 46 -5.94 7.32 -7.09
N VAL A 47 -5.10 8.05 -7.81
CA VAL A 47 -5.32 9.47 -8.08
C VAL A 47 -5.51 9.68 -9.57
N LYS A 48 -6.65 10.30 -9.90
CA LYS A 48 -6.95 10.78 -11.24
C LYS A 48 -7.06 12.29 -11.18
N SER A 49 -6.24 12.97 -11.97
CA SER A 49 -6.32 14.42 -12.14
C SER A 49 -6.93 14.70 -13.51
N ASP A 50 -8.00 15.49 -13.55
CA ASP A 50 -8.62 15.97 -14.78
C ASP A 50 -8.93 17.47 -14.65
N GLY A 51 -8.04 18.30 -15.20
CA GLY A 51 -8.11 19.75 -15.08
C GLY A 51 -8.04 20.21 -13.62
N TRP A 52 -9.17 20.63 -13.06
CA TRP A 52 -9.30 21.15 -11.69
C TRP A 52 -9.72 20.09 -10.67
N ALA A 53 -10.19 18.92 -11.11
CA ALA A 53 -10.66 17.86 -10.23
C ALA A 53 -9.53 16.87 -9.94
N ILE A 54 -9.39 16.52 -8.66
CA ILE A 54 -8.54 15.42 -8.20
C ILE A 54 -9.45 14.41 -7.52
N GLU A 55 -9.57 13.24 -8.12
CA GLU A 55 -10.30 12.12 -7.53
C GLU A 55 -9.30 11.20 -6.82
N HIS A 56 -9.60 10.87 -5.57
CA HIS A 56 -8.91 9.84 -4.79
C HIS A 56 -9.84 8.64 -4.62
N THR A 57 -9.53 7.52 -5.27
CA THR A 57 -10.31 6.29 -5.16
C THR A 57 -9.57 5.31 -4.26
N ASN A 58 -10.14 4.92 -3.11
CA ASN A 58 -9.55 3.89 -2.26
C ASN A 58 -9.59 2.54 -3.00
N LEU A 59 -8.45 1.85 -3.03
CA LEU A 59 -8.26 0.56 -3.68
C LEU A 59 -8.04 -0.58 -2.68
N GLY A 60 -7.70 -0.25 -1.43
CA GLY A 60 -7.36 -1.23 -0.42
C GLY A 60 -6.48 -0.69 0.69
N THR A 61 -6.22 -1.56 1.66
CA THR A 61 -5.48 -1.23 2.88
C THR A 61 -4.26 -2.14 3.03
N ILE A 62 -3.18 -1.58 3.55
CA ILE A 62 -1.98 -2.29 4.00
C ILE A 62 -1.91 -2.16 5.52
N HIS A 63 -1.96 -3.29 6.21
CA HIS A 63 -1.72 -3.39 7.64
C HIS A 63 -0.31 -3.94 7.87
N LEU A 64 0.43 -3.24 8.72
CA LEU A 64 1.79 -3.57 9.13
C LEU A 64 1.77 -3.88 10.62
N VAL A 65 2.15 -5.08 11.01
CA VAL A 65 2.13 -5.54 12.40
C VAL A 65 3.52 -5.99 12.80
N ASP A 66 4.01 -5.53 13.94
CA ASP A 66 5.29 -5.96 14.49
C ASP A 66 5.29 -7.48 14.69
N ALA A 67 6.25 -8.16 14.07
CA ALA A 67 6.46 -9.59 14.17
C ALA A 67 7.67 -9.95 15.07
N GLY A 68 8.27 -8.95 15.72
CA GLY A 68 9.47 -9.08 16.54
C GLY A 68 10.75 -9.21 15.72
N ALA A 69 11.90 -9.12 16.39
CA ALA A 69 13.23 -9.29 15.80
C ALA A 69 13.48 -8.43 14.54
N GLU A 70 13.00 -7.17 14.54
CA GLU A 70 13.05 -6.27 13.40
C GLU A 70 12.38 -6.86 12.14
N ARG A 71 11.22 -7.48 12.33
CA ARG A 71 10.37 -7.98 11.25
C ARG A 71 8.97 -7.42 11.38
N THR A 72 8.33 -7.25 10.23
CA THR A 72 6.94 -6.78 10.14
C THR A 72 6.14 -7.78 9.31
N ALA A 73 5.00 -8.21 9.84
CA ALA A 73 3.97 -8.89 9.07
C ALA A 73 3.19 -7.85 8.26
N VAL A 74 3.18 -8.02 6.95
CA VAL A 74 2.50 -7.14 5.99
C VAL A 74 1.26 -7.86 5.49
N GLN A 75 0.09 -7.32 5.79
CA GLN A 75 -1.20 -7.81 5.30
C GLN A 75 -1.80 -6.77 4.36
N ILE A 76 -2.17 -7.19 3.16
CA ILE A 76 -2.75 -6.31 2.14
C ILE A 76 -4.11 -6.84 1.73
N ALA A 77 -5.12 -5.99 1.87
CA ALA A 77 -6.52 -6.27 1.53
C ALA A 77 -6.97 -5.32 0.42
N ALA A 78 -7.58 -5.87 -0.63
CA ALA A 78 -8.23 -5.06 -1.66
C ALA A 78 -9.58 -4.57 -1.15
N GLU A 79 -9.93 -3.33 -1.47
CA GLU A 79 -11.25 -2.75 -1.26
C GLU A 79 -11.78 -2.33 -2.63
N PRO A 80 -12.51 -3.21 -3.34
CA PRO A 80 -13.01 -2.91 -4.68
C PRO A 80 -13.90 -1.67 -4.65
N PRO A 81 -13.53 -0.58 -5.36
CA PRO A 81 -14.33 0.63 -5.33
C PRO A 81 -15.59 0.46 -6.17
N ASN A 82 -16.69 1.10 -5.74
CA ASN A 82 -17.87 1.30 -6.57
C ASN A 82 -17.59 2.42 -7.59
N HIS A 83 -16.86 2.09 -8.66
CA HIS A 83 -16.38 3.05 -9.65
C HIS A 83 -16.52 2.49 -11.08
N PRO A 84 -16.83 3.30 -12.12
CA PRO A 84 -16.99 2.80 -13.49
C PRO A 84 -15.76 2.08 -14.07
N GLU A 85 -14.56 2.47 -13.63
CA GLU A 85 -13.27 1.88 -14.05
C GLU A 85 -12.77 0.78 -13.07
N GLN A 86 -13.67 0.12 -12.32
CA GLN A 86 -13.32 -0.85 -11.27
C GLN A 86 -12.29 -1.89 -11.71
N GLU A 87 -12.44 -2.49 -12.90
CA GLU A 87 -11.52 -3.51 -13.41
C GLU A 87 -10.10 -2.96 -13.62
N GLN A 88 -9.99 -1.75 -14.16
CA GLN A 88 -8.70 -1.09 -14.37
C GLN A 88 -8.05 -0.74 -13.03
N LEU A 89 -8.83 -0.23 -12.08
CA LEU A 89 -8.37 0.12 -10.73
C LEU A 89 -7.91 -1.12 -9.95
N ALA A 90 -8.62 -2.25 -10.09
CA ALA A 90 -8.22 -3.53 -9.53
C ALA A 90 -6.87 -4.00 -10.13
N ALA A 91 -6.69 -3.92 -11.45
CA ALA A 91 -5.43 -4.29 -12.09
C ALA A 91 -4.26 -3.40 -11.65
N VAL A 92 -4.50 -2.11 -11.43
CA VAL A 92 -3.53 -1.17 -10.86
C VAL A 92 -3.12 -1.60 -9.45
N PHE A 93 -4.10 -1.87 -8.58
CA PHE A 93 -3.86 -2.30 -7.21
C PHE A 93 -3.07 -3.61 -7.17
N GLU A 94 -3.48 -4.61 -7.94
CA GLU A 94 -2.78 -5.89 -8.00
C GLU A 94 -1.32 -5.76 -8.46
N ARG A 95 -1.07 -4.92 -9.47
CA ARG A 95 0.30 -4.65 -9.92
C ARG A 95 1.13 -4.02 -8.81
N PHE A 96 0.56 -3.07 -8.08
CA PHE A 96 1.21 -2.43 -6.94
C PHE A 96 1.52 -3.45 -5.82
N VAL A 97 0.57 -4.31 -5.47
CA VAL A 97 0.77 -5.40 -4.49
C VAL A 97 1.91 -6.32 -4.89
N ARG A 98 1.98 -6.74 -6.16
CA ARG A 98 3.07 -7.58 -6.68
C ARG A 98 4.42 -6.87 -6.59
N GLN A 99 4.47 -5.58 -6.88
CA GLN A 99 5.70 -4.77 -6.79
C GLN A 99 6.19 -4.62 -5.36
N ILE A 100 5.30 -4.33 -4.40
CA ILE A 100 5.63 -4.28 -2.97
C ILE A 100 6.17 -5.65 -2.53
N GLN A 101 5.44 -6.72 -2.82
CA GLN A 101 5.86 -8.06 -2.40
C GLN A 101 7.23 -8.42 -2.97
N SER A 102 7.47 -8.23 -4.28
CA SER A 102 8.76 -8.50 -4.90
C SER A 102 9.93 -7.73 -4.27
N ARG A 103 9.66 -6.56 -3.69
CA ARG A 103 10.69 -5.67 -3.14
C ARG A 103 10.97 -5.91 -1.66
N PHE A 104 9.91 -6.17 -0.88
CA PHE A 104 9.99 -6.19 0.58
C PHE A 104 9.84 -7.58 1.19
N HIS A 105 9.35 -8.55 0.41
CA HIS A 105 9.27 -9.92 0.89
C HIS A 105 10.67 -10.48 1.17
N VAL A 106 10.81 -11.05 2.35
CA VAL A 106 11.95 -11.91 2.70
C VAL A 106 11.48 -13.34 2.87
N GLU A 107 12.24 -14.27 2.30
CA GLU A 107 12.04 -15.69 2.57
C GLU A 107 12.31 -15.98 4.07
N PRO A 108 11.57 -16.92 4.68
CA PRO A 108 11.69 -17.25 6.10
C PRO A 108 13.11 -17.61 6.57
#